data_AF-A0A497KK16-F1
#
_entry.id   AF-A0A497KK16-F1
#
_cell.length_a   1.000
_cell.length_b   1.000
_cell.length_c   1.000
_cell.angle_alpha   90.00
_cell.angle_beta   90.00
_cell.angle_gamma   90.00
#
_symmetry.space_group_name_H-M   'P 1'
#
loop_
_entity.id
_entity.type
_entity.pdbx_description
1 polymer ?
#
loop_
_entity_poly.entity_id
_entity_poly.type
_entity_poly.pdbx_seq_one_letter_code
_entity_poly.pdbx_strand_id
1 'polypeptide(L)'
;MAEELVEWVKLPQDLQHRFFELAGEEAERLTEIIQQLNQQLKELKGKLQPCISILPSSNKILTVAAVDSSRSPRLSERLGVRYGVFATGVVFLEGVEKRSENFRAGIFKRKQALSPDKSKYFFSLLTTYTERKMALENLNKCDLLILDGSFYGFIYGALRMKKSGFYGDYEDKVLRET
;
A
#
# COMPACT_ATOMS: atom_id res chain seq x y z
N MET A 1 17.88 -46.86 11.03
CA MET A 1 16.85 -45.81 11.18
C MET A 1 15.83 -46.05 10.09
N ALA A 2 14.63 -46.49 10.45
CA ALA A 2 13.58 -46.71 9.45
C ALA A 2 13.16 -45.35 8.90
N GLU A 3 13.33 -45.15 7.60
CA GLU A 3 12.69 -44.04 6.90
C GLU A 3 11.19 -44.19 7.10
N GLU A 4 10.55 -43.24 7.78
CA GLU A 4 9.09 -43.15 7.79
C GLU A 4 8.64 -42.98 6.34
N LEU A 5 8.14 -44.08 5.75
CA LEU A 5 7.51 -44.04 4.44
C LEU A 5 6.40 -42.99 4.47
N VAL A 6 6.52 -42.01 3.59
CA VAL A 6 5.64 -40.85 3.48
C VAL A 6 4.18 -41.33 3.44
N GLU A 7 3.32 -40.79 4.31
CA GLU A 7 1.98 -41.32 4.59
C GLU A 7 1.09 -41.50 3.34
N TRP A 8 1.28 -40.69 2.30
CA TRP A 8 0.51 -40.78 1.06
C TRP A 8 0.82 -42.05 0.23
N VAL A 9 1.97 -42.70 0.45
CA VAL A 9 2.31 -44.01 -0.16
C VAL A 9 1.48 -45.16 0.44
N LYS A 10 0.83 -44.93 1.60
CA LYS A 10 -0.09 -45.89 2.23
C LYS A 10 -1.52 -45.80 1.67
N LEU A 11 -1.81 -44.84 0.79
CA LEU A 11 -3.13 -44.69 0.16
C LEU A 11 -3.38 -45.79 -0.88
N PRO A 12 -4.64 -46.14 -1.18
CA PRO A 12 -4.98 -46.98 -2.33
C PRO A 12 -4.34 -46.47 -3.63
N GLN A 13 -3.89 -47.39 -4.49
CA GLN A 13 -3.15 -47.06 -5.71
C GLN A 13 -3.92 -46.11 -6.64
N ASP A 14 -5.25 -46.27 -6.74
CA ASP A 14 -6.12 -45.39 -7.51
C ASP A 14 -6.09 -43.94 -6.98
N LEU A 15 -6.05 -43.77 -5.65
CA LEU A 15 -5.96 -42.44 -5.03
C LEU A 15 -4.58 -41.82 -5.25
N GLN A 16 -3.51 -42.61 -5.16
CA GLN A 16 -2.16 -42.11 -5.47
C GLN A 16 -2.07 -41.59 -6.90
N HIS A 17 -2.61 -42.34 -7.87
CA HIS A 17 -2.64 -41.93 -9.28
C HIS A 17 -3.43 -40.62 -9.47
N ARG A 18 -4.65 -40.54 -8.90
CA ARG A 18 -5.46 -39.32 -8.98
C ARG A 18 -4.81 -38.11 -8.31
N PHE A 19 -4.09 -38.30 -7.20
CA PHE A 19 -3.35 -37.21 -6.56
C PHE A 19 -2.20 -36.71 -7.42
N PHE A 20 -1.46 -37.60 -8.09
CA PHE A 20 -0.42 -37.19 -9.02
C PHE A 20 -0.97 -36.44 -10.23
N GLU A 21 -2.09 -36.90 -10.80
CA GLU A 21 -2.76 -36.18 -11.89
C GLU A 21 -3.17 -34.77 -11.45
N LEU A 22 -3.87 -34.64 -10.32
CA LEU A 22 -4.30 -33.34 -9.80
C LEU A 22 -3.11 -32.43 -9.44
N ALA A 23 -2.02 -32.99 -8.92
CA ALA A 23 -0.80 -32.24 -8.65
C ALA A 23 -0.13 -31.76 -9.95
N GLY A 24 -0.16 -32.57 -11.01
CA GLY A 24 0.30 -32.19 -12.35
C GLY A 24 -0.53 -31.05 -12.94
N GLU A 25 -1.85 -31.19 -12.93
CA GLU A 25 -2.79 -30.16 -13.40
C GLU A 25 -2.60 -28.83 -12.67
N GLU A 26 -2.48 -28.86 -11.33
CA GLU A 26 -2.27 -27.64 -10.55
C GLU A 26 -0.86 -27.07 -10.76
N ALA A 27 0.16 -27.90 -10.97
CA ALA A 27 1.51 -27.44 -11.31
C ALA A 27 1.55 -26.72 -12.67
N GLU A 28 0.85 -27.25 -13.68
CA GLU A 28 0.72 -26.61 -14.99
C GLU A 28 0.00 -25.26 -14.86
N ARG A 29 -1.13 -25.23 -14.15
CA ARG A 29 -1.88 -24.00 -13.88
C ARG A 29 -1.03 -22.94 -13.15
N LEU A 30 -0.31 -23.33 -12.11
CA LEU A 30 0.58 -22.43 -11.38
C LEU A 30 1.71 -21.92 -12.26
N THR A 31 2.25 -22.77 -13.13
CA THR A 31 3.29 -22.38 -14.09
C THR A 31 2.79 -21.28 -15.04
N GLU A 32 1.57 -21.42 -15.57
CA GLU A 32 0.95 -20.39 -16.41
C GLU A 32 0.78 -19.06 -15.66
N ILE A 33 0.29 -19.11 -14.42
CA ILE A 33 0.12 -17.92 -13.56
C ILE A 33 1.46 -17.23 -13.32
N ILE A 34 2.51 -18.00 -13.00
CA ILE A 34 3.85 -17.47 -12.76
C ILE A 34 4.40 -16.80 -14.02
N GLN A 35 4.21 -17.42 -15.19
CA GLN A 35 4.64 -16.83 -16.46
C GLN A 35 3.92 -15.51 -16.75
N GLN A 36 2.61 -15.44 -16.52
CA GLN A 36 1.82 -14.21 -16.66
C GLN A 36 2.31 -13.11 -15.72
N LEU A 37 2.55 -13.44 -14.44
CA LEU A 37 3.06 -12.48 -13.46
C LEU A 37 4.45 -11.95 -13.83
N ASN A 38 5.34 -12.83 -14.30
CA ASN A 38 6.68 -12.43 -14.76
C ASN A 38 6.60 -11.47 -15.95
N GLN A 39 5.70 -11.71 -16.90
CA GLN A 39 5.48 -10.82 -18.04
C GLN A 39 4.95 -9.45 -17.58
N GLN A 40 3.97 -9.42 -16.69
CA GLN A 40 3.43 -8.18 -16.12
C GLN A 40 4.49 -7.37 -15.36
N LEU A 41 5.36 -8.04 -14.58
CA LEU A 41 6.46 -7.38 -13.88
C LEU A 41 7.48 -6.77 -14.84
N LYS A 42 7.77 -7.45 -15.95
CA LYS A 42 8.68 -6.95 -16.99
C LYS A 42 8.12 -5.69 -17.66
N GLU A 43 6.83 -5.69 -17.98
CA GLU A 43 6.13 -4.52 -18.53
C GLU A 43 6.10 -3.35 -17.54
N LEU A 44 5.80 -3.64 -16.27
CA LEU A 44 5.80 -2.63 -15.21
C LEU A 44 7.19 -2.02 -15.03
N LYS A 45 8.24 -2.83 -15.03
CA LYS A 45 9.63 -2.35 -14.96
C LYS A 45 9.92 -1.35 -16.09
N GLY A 46 9.52 -1.66 -17.32
CA GLY A 46 9.68 -0.76 -18.47
C GLY A 46 8.96 0.58 -18.28
N LYS A 47 7.79 0.59 -17.64
CA LYS A 47 7.02 1.81 -17.35
C LYS A 47 7.62 2.63 -16.21
N LEU A 48 8.20 2.00 -15.20
CA LEU A 48 8.75 2.68 -14.02
C LEU A 48 10.18 3.18 -14.22
N GLN A 49 10.98 2.52 -15.06
CA GLN A 49 12.38 2.85 -15.26
C GLN A 49 12.62 4.33 -15.67
N PRO A 50 11.81 4.96 -16.53
CA PRO A 50 11.96 6.39 -16.85
C PRO A 50 11.64 7.32 -15.68
N CYS A 51 10.87 6.86 -14.70
CA CYS A 51 10.45 7.65 -13.54
C CYS A 51 11.44 7.55 -12.36
N ILE A 52 12.47 6.70 -12.46
CA ILE A 52 13.45 6.46 -11.40
C ILE A 52 14.81 6.94 -11.90
N SER A 53 15.36 7.94 -11.23
CA SER A 53 16.70 8.44 -11.49
C SER A 53 17.51 8.50 -10.20
N ILE A 54 18.82 8.35 -10.34
CA ILE A 54 19.75 8.62 -9.25
C ILE A 54 19.87 10.14 -9.13
N LEU A 55 19.68 10.66 -7.92
CA LEU A 55 19.87 12.08 -7.66
C LEU A 55 21.35 12.43 -7.90
N PRO A 56 21.68 13.34 -8.84
CA PRO A 56 23.06 13.72 -9.10
C PRO A 56 23.66 14.44 -7.90
N SER A 57 24.96 14.26 -7.68
CA SER A 57 25.70 15.06 -6.71
C SER A 57 25.72 16.52 -7.15
N SER A 58 25.40 17.44 -6.23
CA SER A 58 25.39 18.87 -6.49
C SER A 58 25.86 19.62 -5.26
N ASN A 59 26.67 20.65 -5.47
CA ASN A 59 27.10 21.59 -4.42
C ASN A 59 26.11 22.76 -4.28
N LYS A 60 25.00 22.77 -5.04
CA LYS A 60 23.97 23.80 -4.93
C LYS A 60 23.19 23.60 -3.64
N ILE A 61 22.88 24.70 -2.98
CA ILE A 61 21.87 24.72 -1.92
C ILE A 61 20.52 24.46 -2.58
N LEU A 62 19.84 23.40 -2.14
CA LEU A 62 18.53 23.00 -2.64
C LEU A 62 17.46 23.34 -1.62
N THR A 63 16.27 23.68 -2.11
CA THR A 63 15.04 23.71 -1.33
C THR A 63 14.43 22.31 -1.31
N VAL A 64 14.42 21.67 -0.15
CA VAL A 64 13.85 20.34 0.07
C VAL A 64 12.55 20.48 0.85
N ALA A 65 11.46 19.93 0.31
CA ALA A 65 10.23 19.72 1.04
C ALA A 65 10.18 18.28 1.58
N ALA A 66 9.79 18.09 2.83
CA ALA A 66 9.48 16.78 3.39
C ALA A 66 8.03 16.74 3.85
N VAL A 67 7.29 15.72 3.42
CA VAL A 67 5.87 15.55 3.74
C VAL A 67 5.67 14.24 4.49
N ASP A 68 4.94 14.33 5.60
CA ASP A 68 4.60 13.19 6.45
C ASP A 68 3.19 13.39 7.03
N SER A 69 2.54 12.28 7.39
CA SER A 69 1.24 12.28 8.06
C SER A 69 1.23 11.39 9.29
N SER A 70 0.67 11.93 10.36
CA SER A 70 0.37 11.20 11.59
C SER A 70 -1.13 11.03 11.78
N ARG A 71 -1.52 10.01 12.54
CA ARG A 71 -2.92 9.73 12.85
C ARG A 71 -3.09 9.09 14.22
N SER A 72 -4.28 9.24 14.80
CA SER A 72 -4.65 8.57 16.04
C SER A 72 -4.47 7.05 15.91
N PRO A 73 -3.74 6.38 16.81
CA PRO A 73 -3.42 4.95 16.68
C PRO A 73 -4.64 4.05 16.86
N ARG A 74 -5.68 4.55 17.53
CA ARG A 74 -6.95 3.86 17.75
C ARG A 74 -8.10 4.77 17.34
N LEU A 75 -9.11 4.17 16.70
CA LEU A 75 -10.37 4.84 16.44
C LEU A 75 -11.20 4.85 17.73
N SER A 76 -11.73 6.01 18.10
CA SER A 76 -12.64 6.15 19.22
C SER A 76 -14.05 5.75 18.77
N GLU A 77 -14.71 4.88 19.51
CA GLU A 77 -16.08 4.45 19.22
C GLU A 77 -17.03 5.02 20.28
N ARG A 78 -17.91 5.93 19.87
CA ARG A 78 -18.90 6.56 20.76
C ARG A 78 -20.19 6.85 19.99
N LEU A 79 -21.33 6.64 20.62
CA LEU A 79 -22.66 6.95 20.07
C LEU A 79 -22.91 6.33 18.68
N GLY A 80 -22.48 5.08 18.46
CA GLY A 80 -22.66 4.38 17.18
C GLY A 80 -21.78 4.90 16.04
N VAL A 81 -20.75 5.70 16.34
CA VAL A 81 -19.84 6.28 15.36
C VAL A 81 -18.39 6.02 15.75
N ARG A 82 -17.55 5.73 14.74
CA ARG A 82 -16.09 5.67 14.86
C ARG A 82 -15.47 6.99 14.43
N TYR A 83 -14.58 7.50 15.26
CA TYR A 83 -13.84 8.74 15.06
C TYR A 83 -12.34 8.47 15.02
N GLY A 84 -11.65 9.13 14.11
CA GLY A 84 -10.19 9.22 14.08
C GLY A 84 -9.77 10.64 13.75
N VAL A 85 -8.57 11.02 14.15
CA VAL A 85 -7.98 12.31 13.76
C VAL A 85 -6.64 12.05 13.09
N PHE A 86 -6.32 12.86 12.10
CA PHE A 86 -5.04 12.80 11.42
C PHE A 86 -4.55 14.20 11.11
N ALA A 87 -3.24 14.34 10.93
CA ALA A 87 -2.60 15.57 10.53
C ALA A 87 -1.54 15.24 9.49
N THR A 88 -1.54 16.02 8.41
CA THR A 88 -0.49 15.99 7.40
C THR A 88 0.31 17.28 7.53
N GLY A 89 1.64 17.17 7.50
CA GLY A 89 2.55 18.30 7.58
C GLY A 89 3.52 18.30 6.41
N VAL A 90 3.92 19.50 5.99
CA VAL A 90 5.07 19.72 5.10
C VAL A 90 6.03 20.68 5.76
N VAL A 91 7.32 20.36 5.69
CA VAL A 91 8.42 21.24 6.12
C VAL A 91 9.29 21.55 4.92
N PHE A 92 9.65 22.83 4.76
CA PHE A 92 10.59 23.30 3.75
C PHE A 92 11.93 23.63 4.41
N LEU A 93 12.99 23.03 3.89
CA LEU A 93 14.38 23.24 4.28
C LEU A 93 15.14 23.83 3.10
N GLU A 94 15.97 24.84 3.35
CA GLU A 94 16.93 25.35 2.37
C GLU A 94 18.34 25.17 2.95
N GLY A 95 19.09 24.21 2.41
CA GLY A 95 20.33 23.75 3.03
C GLY A 95 20.06 23.16 4.42
N VAL A 96 20.51 23.84 5.48
CA VAL A 96 20.28 23.44 6.89
C VAL A 96 19.19 24.26 7.58
N GLU A 97 18.64 25.27 6.91
CA GLU A 97 17.70 26.21 7.51
C GLU A 97 16.24 25.80 7.25
N LYS A 98 15.43 25.76 8.31
CA LYS A 98 13.97 25.62 8.19
C LYS A 98 13.36 26.93 7.72
N ARG A 99 12.76 26.93 6.52
CA ARG A 99 12.14 28.11 5.91
C ARG A 99 10.68 28.27 6.29
N SER A 100 9.90 27.19 6.20
CA SER A 100 8.48 27.22 6.53
C SER A 100 7.97 25.83 6.85
N GLU A 101 6.80 25.79 7.47
CA GLU A 101 6.03 24.56 7.66
C GLU A 101 4.54 24.86 7.55
N ASN A 102 3.78 23.89 7.05
CA ASN A 102 2.34 23.96 6.97
C ASN A 102 1.73 22.65 7.48
N PHE A 103 0.59 22.76 8.15
CA PHE A 103 -0.13 21.61 8.68
C PHE A 103 -1.59 21.63 8.21
N ARG A 104 -2.15 20.45 7.97
CA ARG A 104 -3.57 20.25 7.69
C ARG A 104 -4.09 19.12 8.58
N ALA A 105 -5.00 19.46 9.49
CA ALA A 105 -5.70 18.48 10.30
C ALA A 105 -6.98 18.00 9.60
N GLY A 106 -7.34 16.75 9.85
CA GLY A 106 -8.55 16.14 9.34
C GLY A 106 -9.19 15.18 10.35
N ILE A 107 -10.49 14.95 10.16
CA ILE A 107 -11.28 14.05 11.00
C ILE A 107 -11.82 12.93 10.13
N PHE A 108 -11.65 11.70 10.60
CA PHE A 108 -12.31 10.53 10.07
C PHE A 108 -13.58 10.24 10.89
N LYS A 109 -14.71 10.09 10.21
CA LYS A 109 -16.00 9.76 10.82
C LYS A 109 -16.71 8.68 10.00
N ARG A 110 -17.15 7.60 10.67
CA ARG A 110 -17.89 6.50 10.01
C ARG A 110 -18.86 5.83 10.97
N LYS A 111 -20.05 5.45 10.50
CA LYS A 111 -21.03 4.68 11.30
C LYS A 111 -20.43 3.34 11.74
N GLN A 112 -20.70 2.92 12.97
CA GLN A 112 -20.13 1.71 13.58
C GLN A 112 -20.71 0.40 13.01
N ALA A 113 -21.83 0.47 12.27
CA ALA A 113 -22.46 -0.66 11.59
C ALA A 113 -21.54 -1.39 10.58
N LEU A 114 -20.43 -0.77 10.20
CA LEU A 114 -19.42 -1.39 9.33
C LEU A 114 -18.38 -2.16 10.15
N SER A 115 -17.67 -3.10 9.54
CA SER A 115 -16.56 -3.82 10.21
C SER A 115 -15.50 -2.84 10.76
N PRO A 116 -14.94 -3.07 11.97
CA PRO A 116 -13.80 -2.31 12.48
C PRO A 116 -12.61 -2.28 11.52
N ASP A 117 -12.33 -3.41 10.86
CA ASP A 117 -11.22 -3.54 9.91
C ASP A 117 -11.44 -2.65 8.68
N LYS A 118 -12.69 -2.56 8.19
CA LYS A 118 -13.06 -1.64 7.11
C LYS A 118 -12.72 -0.19 7.47
N SER A 119 -13.02 0.22 8.70
CA SER A 119 -12.67 1.56 9.18
C SER A 119 -11.16 1.75 9.32
N LYS A 120 -10.44 0.77 9.85
CA LYS A 120 -8.98 0.83 10.06
C LYS A 120 -8.22 0.96 8.75
N TYR A 121 -8.52 0.11 7.77
CA TYR A 121 -7.83 0.13 6.49
C TYR A 121 -8.17 1.40 5.70
N PHE A 122 -9.44 1.80 5.67
CA PHE A 122 -9.84 3.01 4.98
C PHE A 122 -9.23 4.27 5.61
N PHE A 123 -9.17 4.31 6.93
CA PHE A 123 -8.49 5.41 7.63
C PHE A 123 -7.00 5.50 7.25
N SER A 124 -6.36 4.37 6.93
CA SER A 124 -4.98 4.35 6.44
C SER A 124 -4.86 4.94 5.05
N LEU A 125 -5.74 4.52 4.15
CA LEU A 125 -5.78 5.03 2.78
C LEU A 125 -6.06 6.53 2.76
N LEU A 126 -6.99 7.01 3.61
CA LEU A 126 -7.30 8.44 3.72
C LEU A 126 -6.09 9.25 4.18
N THR A 127 -5.33 8.77 5.16
CA THR A 127 -4.12 9.47 5.64
C THR A 127 -3.04 9.53 4.55
N THR A 128 -2.81 8.44 3.82
CA THR A 128 -1.87 8.45 2.68
C THR A 128 -2.35 9.35 1.53
N TYR A 129 -3.66 9.38 1.26
CA TYR A 129 -4.23 10.30 0.28
C TYR A 129 -3.93 11.75 0.64
N THR A 130 -4.15 12.15 1.90
CA THR A 130 -3.91 13.54 2.30
C THR A 130 -2.44 13.93 2.31
N GLU A 131 -1.56 13.00 2.67
CA GLU A 131 -0.11 13.13 2.54
C GLU A 131 0.30 13.48 1.10
N ARG A 132 -0.11 12.64 0.16
CA ARG A 132 0.28 12.79 -1.25
C ARG A 132 -0.36 13.97 -1.92
N LYS A 133 -1.60 14.29 -1.54
CA LYS A 133 -2.25 15.52 -1.97
C LYS A 133 -1.46 16.74 -1.51
N MET A 134 -1.00 16.77 -0.26
CA MET A 134 -0.14 17.85 0.23
C MET A 134 1.20 17.88 -0.52
N ALA A 135 1.80 16.73 -0.82
CA ALA A 135 3.01 16.68 -1.62
C ALA A 135 2.80 17.26 -3.03
N LEU A 136 1.74 16.85 -3.72
CA LEU A 136 1.42 17.34 -5.06
C LEU A 136 1.17 18.86 -5.07
N GLU A 137 0.44 19.38 -4.07
CA GLU A 137 0.17 20.82 -3.90
C GLU A 137 1.45 21.66 -3.65
N ASN A 138 2.57 21.03 -3.28
CA ASN A 138 3.83 21.70 -2.95
C ASN A 138 4.99 21.30 -3.87
N LEU A 139 4.77 20.43 -4.86
CA LEU A 139 5.80 19.92 -5.76
C LEU A 139 6.51 21.03 -6.56
N ASN A 140 5.80 22.12 -6.86
CA ASN A 140 6.33 23.27 -7.59
C ASN A 140 7.00 24.33 -6.70
N LYS A 141 7.12 24.10 -5.39
CA LYS A 141 7.68 25.05 -4.41
C LYS A 141 9.04 24.60 -3.84
N CYS A 142 9.59 23.50 -4.35
CA CYS A 142 10.84 22.92 -3.90
C CYS A 142 11.58 22.31 -5.09
N ASP A 143 12.90 22.16 -4.95
CA ASP A 143 13.73 21.43 -5.92
C ASP A 143 13.58 19.91 -5.74
N LEU A 144 13.44 19.47 -4.49
CA LEU A 144 13.25 18.08 -4.13
C LEU A 144 12.11 17.94 -3.14
N LEU A 145 11.29 16.91 -3.34
CA LEU A 145 10.24 16.53 -2.42
C LEU A 145 10.46 15.13 -1.91
N ILE A 146 10.45 14.98 -0.59
CA ILE A 146 10.56 13.70 0.11
C ILE A 146 9.18 13.33 0.63
N LEU A 147 8.75 12.12 0.29
CA LEU A 147 7.58 11.46 0.86
C LEU A 147 8.06 10.42 1.89
N ASP A 148 7.53 10.47 3.11
CA ASP A 148 7.81 9.42 4.09
C ASP A 148 7.01 8.13 3.77
N GLY A 149 7.65 7.25 3.00
CA GLY A 149 7.14 5.91 2.76
C GLY A 149 7.24 5.44 1.32
N SER A 150 6.84 4.20 1.09
CA SER A 150 6.90 3.60 -0.24
C SER A 150 5.84 4.20 -1.19
N PHE A 151 6.24 4.48 -2.44
CA PHE A 151 5.37 5.07 -3.47
C PHE A 151 4.14 4.20 -3.79
N TYR A 152 4.18 2.88 -3.59
CA TYR A 152 3.06 1.98 -3.86
C TYR A 152 2.51 1.25 -2.62
N GLY A 153 2.96 1.58 -1.41
CA GLY A 153 2.62 0.84 -0.19
C GLY A 153 1.13 0.80 0.14
N PHE A 154 0.40 1.87 -0.15
CA PHE A 154 -1.03 2.01 0.06
C PHE A 154 -1.88 0.95 -0.68
N ILE A 155 -1.38 0.43 -1.80
CA ILE A 155 -2.07 -0.59 -2.61
C ILE A 155 -2.34 -1.85 -1.79
N TYR A 156 -1.41 -2.28 -0.94
CA TYR A 156 -1.60 -3.47 -0.11
C TYR A 156 -2.78 -3.33 0.86
N GLY A 157 -2.95 -2.14 1.46
CA GLY A 157 -4.09 -1.83 2.31
C GLY A 157 -5.41 -1.92 1.55
N ALA A 158 -5.47 -1.32 0.36
CA ALA A 158 -6.64 -1.34 -0.50
C ALA A 158 -7.00 -2.77 -0.99
N LEU A 159 -6.00 -3.57 -1.36
CA LEU A 159 -6.21 -4.96 -1.75
C LEU A 159 -6.75 -5.82 -0.59
N ARG A 160 -6.27 -5.60 0.64
CA ARG A 160 -6.81 -6.28 1.84
C ARG A 160 -8.27 -5.88 2.09
N MET A 161 -8.62 -4.61 1.89
CA MET A 161 -10.02 -4.16 1.94
C MET A 161 -10.89 -4.82 0.88
N LYS A 162 -10.38 -4.94 -0.35
CA LYS A 162 -11.10 -5.59 -1.45
C LYS A 162 -11.34 -7.08 -1.16
N LYS A 163 -10.32 -7.79 -0.69
CA LYS A 163 -10.43 -9.22 -0.31
C LYS A 163 -11.41 -9.46 0.85
N SER A 164 -11.56 -8.50 1.76
CA SER A 164 -12.47 -8.63 2.90
C SER A 164 -13.93 -8.26 2.58
N GLY A 165 -14.26 -7.98 1.31
CA GLY A 165 -15.63 -7.60 0.91
C GLY A 165 -16.04 -6.20 1.35
N PHE A 166 -15.09 -5.40 1.82
CA PHE A 166 -15.34 -4.11 2.47
C PHE A 166 -15.03 -2.90 1.59
N TYR A 167 -14.74 -3.12 0.30
CA TYR A 167 -14.40 -2.09 -0.67
C TYR A 167 -15.64 -1.62 -1.44
N GLY A 168 -15.89 -0.31 -1.50
CA GLY A 168 -16.98 0.30 -2.26
C GLY A 168 -16.54 1.53 -3.04
N ASP A 169 -17.50 2.27 -3.60
CA ASP A 169 -17.23 3.39 -4.53
C ASP A 169 -16.39 4.51 -3.91
N TYR A 170 -16.61 4.79 -2.62
CA TYR A 170 -15.86 5.84 -1.92
C TYR A 170 -14.40 5.44 -1.70
N GLU A 171 -14.15 4.18 -1.34
CA GLU A 171 -12.80 3.63 -1.26
C GLU A 171 -12.10 3.65 -2.63
N ASP A 172 -12.81 3.29 -3.70
CA ASP A 172 -12.26 3.29 -5.07
C ASP A 172 -11.88 4.69 -5.53
N LYS A 173 -12.74 5.66 -5.25
CA LYS A 173 -12.46 7.07 -5.55
C LYS A 173 -11.19 7.54 -4.86
N VAL A 174 -11.06 7.33 -3.55
CA VAL A 174 -9.87 7.75 -2.81
C VAL A 174 -8.63 7.04 -3.34
N LEU A 175 -8.71 5.73 -3.62
CA LEU A 175 -7.58 4.98 -4.15
C LEU A 175 -7.07 5.53 -5.48
N ARG A 176 -7.97 5.89 -6.40
CA ARG A 176 -7.60 6.44 -7.72
C ARG A 176 -6.99 7.83 -7.65
N GLU A 177 -7.33 8.60 -6.62
CA GLU A 177 -6.78 9.94 -6.40
C GLU A 177 -5.53 9.97 -5.52
N THR A 178 -5.08 8.82 -4.98
CA THR A 178 -3.89 8.68 -4.12
C THR A 178 -2.64 8.34 -4.91
#